data_AF-A0AAW3F127-F1
#
_entry.id   AF-A0AAW3F127-F1
#
_cell.length_a   1.000
_cell.length_b   1.000
_cell.length_c   1.000
_cell.angle_alpha   90.00
_cell.angle_beta   90.00
_cell.angle_gamma   90.00
#
_symmetry.space_group_name_H-M   'P 1'
#
loop_
_entity.id
_entity.type
_entity.pdbx_description
1 polymer ?
#
loop_
_entity_poly.entity_id
_entity_poly.type
_entity_poly.pdbx_seq_one_letter_code
_entity_poly.pdbx_strand_id
1 'polypeptide(L)'
;MKTTNRTGRGRVERRVGLALAASAIGAAALSGCHDDGPSSAAPAAGTPAATALACDASMKTRFAPDANTRVIAVKAFKAGDPLVLDPALASAATHGITRDGSVPAPAADTGTASSLAGKQLWFGMMRGTETGALAGATPFSISTDMVALELQDPTYAGANFINASGNGANKWQSLAYADLARAYDQGISLQASFGNINTDDPDLSGLVRAGAKVLHYHGLADQLITPSGSINYYERVASRMGGVAAVQQFDRLFLVPGMGHCSGYGGVPGTAGPVQSAGTVPLPAADRQDLYANLVDWVENGKAPTSIHLSSADGSASQPICMYPTKATYTGTGSIRDAANYSCQ
;
A
#
# COMPACT_ATOMS: atom_id res chain seq x y z
N MET A 1 31.21 41.74 26.63
CA MET A 1 30.32 42.70 27.33
C MET A 1 29.01 42.75 26.56
N LYS A 2 27.80 42.63 27.12
CA LYS A 2 27.32 42.27 28.48
C LYS A 2 26.17 41.25 28.24
N THR A 3 25.99 40.13 28.96
CA THR A 3 25.49 39.98 30.35
C THR A 3 24.18 40.78 30.60
N THR A 4 23.10 40.26 31.21
CA THR A 4 22.98 39.12 32.16
C THR A 4 21.50 38.75 32.42
N ASN A 5 21.21 37.48 32.81
CA ASN A 5 20.33 36.99 33.94
C ASN A 5 18.94 37.62 34.23
N ARG A 6 17.93 37.03 34.93
CA ARG A 6 17.66 35.82 35.79
C ARG A 6 16.10 35.78 35.97
N THR A 7 15.33 34.82 36.54
CA THR A 7 15.40 33.48 37.20
C THR A 7 13.96 32.87 37.06
N GLY A 8 13.57 31.65 37.45
CA GLY A 8 14.25 30.48 38.04
C GLY A 8 13.40 29.74 39.11
N ARG A 9 13.67 28.44 39.30
CA ARG A 9 13.12 27.48 40.31
C ARG A 9 11.66 26.98 40.14
N GLY A 10 11.47 25.68 40.42
CA GLY A 10 10.15 25.02 40.51
C GLY A 10 10.24 23.48 40.49
N ARG A 11 10.84 22.84 41.51
CA ARG A 11 10.94 21.37 41.61
C ARG A 11 9.94 20.85 42.64
N VAL A 12 9.10 19.90 42.27
CA VAL A 12 8.23 19.12 43.18
C VAL A 12 8.38 17.64 42.85
N GLU A 13 8.77 16.84 43.84
CA GLU A 13 8.71 15.38 43.75
C GLU A 13 7.40 14.88 44.35
N ARG A 14 6.83 13.81 43.79
CA ARG A 14 6.00 12.86 44.54
C ARG A 14 6.39 11.43 44.19
N ARG A 15 6.51 10.60 45.24
CA ARG A 15 6.71 9.14 45.17
C ARG A 15 5.37 8.43 45.41
N VAL A 16 5.44 7.10 45.37
CA VAL A 16 4.43 6.10 45.80
C VAL A 16 3.33 5.85 44.75
N GLY A 17 2.94 4.61 44.45
CA GLY A 17 3.26 3.34 45.12
C GLY A 17 3.41 2.12 44.21
N LEU A 18 4.01 1.07 44.76
CA LEU A 18 4.18 -0.25 44.14
C LEU A 18 2.99 -1.15 44.53
N ALA A 19 2.48 -1.95 43.60
CA ALA A 19 1.56 -3.05 43.89
C ALA A 19 1.91 -4.27 43.03
N LEU A 20 2.08 -5.43 43.66
CA LEU A 20 2.28 -6.72 42.98
C LEU A 20 0.97 -7.51 42.98
N ALA A 21 0.60 -8.06 41.83
CA ALA A 21 -0.14 -9.32 41.70
C ALA A 21 0.27 -9.94 40.35
N ALA A 22 1.06 -11.01 40.30
CA ALA A 22 0.81 -12.38 40.78
C ALA A 22 -0.04 -13.19 39.78
N SER A 23 0.70 -13.97 38.99
CA SER A 23 0.34 -14.98 37.99
C SER A 23 -0.91 -15.83 38.21
N ALA A 24 -1.56 -16.20 37.11
CA ALA A 24 -2.12 -17.54 36.93
C ALA A 24 -2.01 -17.96 35.45
N ILE A 25 -1.37 -19.10 35.17
CA ILE A 25 -1.46 -19.79 33.88
C ILE A 25 -2.60 -20.80 34.01
N GLY A 26 -3.54 -20.80 33.07
CA GLY A 26 -4.70 -21.68 33.09
C GLY A 26 -5.03 -22.21 31.69
N ALA A 27 -4.38 -23.29 31.28
CA ALA A 27 -4.77 -24.05 30.10
C ALA A 27 -5.75 -25.16 30.53
N ALA A 28 -6.94 -25.17 29.93
CA ALA A 28 -7.91 -26.25 30.09
C ALA A 28 -8.61 -26.50 28.76
N ALA A 29 -8.41 -27.69 28.20
CA ALA A 29 -9.21 -28.22 27.09
C ALA A 29 -10.23 -29.22 27.66
N LEU A 30 -11.44 -29.22 27.08
CA LEU A 30 -12.46 -30.24 27.31
C LEU A 30 -12.99 -30.69 25.95
N SER A 31 -13.40 -31.96 25.87
CA SER A 31 -13.71 -32.66 24.62
C SER A 31 -14.94 -33.56 24.77
N GLY A 32 -15.50 -33.99 23.63
CA GLY A 32 -16.66 -34.88 23.54
C GLY A 32 -17.90 -34.18 22.93
N CYS A 33 -18.75 -34.84 22.14
CA CYS A 33 -18.80 -36.28 21.81
C CYS A 33 -18.82 -36.54 20.29
N HIS A 34 -18.82 -37.82 19.92
CA HIS A 34 -18.78 -38.38 18.56
C HIS A 34 -20.08 -39.16 18.27
N ASP A 35 -20.40 -39.40 16.99
CA ASP A 35 -21.16 -40.56 16.48
C ASP A 35 -21.09 -40.60 14.94
N ASP A 36 -21.25 -41.78 14.31
CA ASP A 36 -20.63 -42.11 13.01
C ASP A 36 -21.55 -42.24 11.75
N GLY A 37 -21.13 -41.58 10.66
CA GLY A 37 -21.29 -42.01 9.24
C GLY A 37 -22.69 -41.95 8.58
N PRO A 38 -22.81 -42.31 7.28
CA PRO A 38 -21.78 -42.53 6.24
C PRO A 38 -21.86 -41.51 5.07
N SER A 39 -21.09 -41.73 4.01
CA SER A 39 -20.95 -40.81 2.85
C SER A 39 -22.21 -40.63 2.00
N SER A 40 -22.48 -39.38 1.60
CA SER A 40 -23.18 -39.03 0.35
C SER A 40 -22.60 -37.71 -0.20
N ALA A 41 -22.70 -37.47 -1.51
CA ALA A 41 -22.04 -36.35 -2.17
C ALA A 41 -22.95 -35.60 -3.17
N ALA A 42 -23.48 -34.45 -2.75
CA ALA A 42 -24.06 -33.38 -3.59
C ALA A 42 -24.41 -32.15 -2.72
N PRO A 43 -24.63 -30.95 -3.29
CA PRO A 43 -24.25 -30.46 -4.62
C PRO A 43 -23.12 -29.40 -4.52
N ALA A 44 -22.79 -28.73 -5.64
CA ALA A 44 -21.94 -27.54 -5.59
C ALA A 44 -22.61 -26.42 -4.76
N ALA A 45 -21.88 -25.86 -3.79
CA ALA A 45 -22.38 -24.75 -2.98
C ALA A 45 -22.49 -23.48 -3.84
N GLY A 46 -23.73 -23.09 -4.16
CA GLY A 46 -24.00 -21.78 -4.76
C GLY A 46 -23.56 -20.66 -3.82
N THR A 47 -23.09 -19.54 -4.40
CA THR A 47 -22.66 -18.36 -3.64
C THR A 47 -23.74 -17.96 -2.62
N PRO A 48 -23.42 -17.87 -1.32
CA PRO A 48 -24.41 -17.44 -0.33
C PRO A 48 -24.95 -16.06 -0.70
N ALA A 49 -26.26 -15.96 -0.91
CA ALA A 49 -26.91 -14.67 -1.12
C ALA A 49 -26.62 -13.78 0.10
N ALA A 50 -26.18 -12.54 -0.13
CA ALA A 50 -25.75 -11.65 0.94
C ALA A 50 -26.90 -11.40 1.93
N THR A 51 -26.84 -12.04 3.09
CA THR A 51 -27.89 -11.96 4.12
C THR A 51 -27.98 -10.53 4.64
N ALA A 52 -29.01 -9.80 4.23
CA ALA A 52 -29.26 -8.44 4.69
C ALA A 52 -29.45 -8.45 6.22
N LEU A 53 -28.49 -7.87 6.94
CA LEU A 53 -28.58 -7.70 8.38
C LEU A 53 -29.58 -6.57 8.67
N ALA A 54 -30.49 -6.76 9.64
CA ALA A 54 -31.35 -5.68 10.10
C ALA A 54 -30.54 -4.73 10.99
N CYS A 55 -30.66 -3.41 10.79
CA CYS A 55 -30.14 -2.43 11.74
C CYS A 55 -31.01 -2.41 13.01
N ASP A 56 -30.85 -3.42 13.87
CA ASP A 56 -31.66 -3.65 15.07
C ASP A 56 -30.92 -3.32 16.38
N ALA A 57 -31.67 -3.22 17.48
CA ALA A 57 -31.13 -2.82 18.79
C ALA A 57 -30.06 -3.78 19.35
N SER A 58 -30.12 -5.07 19.02
CA SER A 58 -29.14 -6.07 19.46
C SER A 58 -27.79 -5.95 18.74
N MET A 59 -27.66 -5.17 17.66
CA MET A 59 -26.33 -4.86 17.12
C MET A 59 -25.48 -4.04 18.09
N LYS A 60 -26.12 -3.19 18.90
CA LYS A 60 -25.43 -2.39 19.93
C LYS A 60 -24.87 -3.24 21.07
N THR A 61 -25.36 -4.47 21.24
CA THR A 61 -24.90 -5.43 22.27
C THR A 61 -24.11 -6.59 21.68
N ARG A 62 -24.29 -6.93 20.39
CA ARG A 62 -23.48 -7.89 19.63
C ARG A 62 -22.11 -7.32 19.21
N PHE A 63 -21.99 -6.00 19.03
CA PHE A 63 -20.69 -5.38 18.77
C PHE A 63 -19.85 -5.28 20.05
N ALA A 64 -19.13 -6.36 20.36
CA ALA A 64 -18.15 -6.43 21.44
C ALA A 64 -16.73 -6.40 20.83
N PRO A 65 -16.16 -5.21 20.56
CA PRO A 65 -14.81 -5.10 20.02
C PRO A 65 -13.79 -5.59 21.05
N ASP A 66 -12.93 -6.50 20.64
CA ASP A 66 -11.77 -6.93 21.42
C ASP A 66 -10.59 -5.94 21.22
N ALA A 67 -9.43 -6.24 21.81
CA ALA A 67 -8.22 -5.43 21.66
C ALA A 67 -7.67 -5.36 20.21
N ASN A 68 -8.16 -6.21 19.30
CA ASN A 68 -7.74 -6.28 17.89
C ASN A 68 -8.74 -5.55 16.96
N THR A 69 -9.99 -5.36 17.39
CA THR A 69 -11.07 -4.81 16.58
C THR A 69 -10.97 -3.29 16.44
N ARG A 70 -10.46 -2.80 15.30
CA ARG A 70 -10.45 -1.37 14.96
C ARG A 70 -11.58 -1.01 14.00
N VAL A 71 -12.35 0.02 14.38
CA VAL A 71 -13.42 0.58 13.55
C VAL A 71 -12.82 1.52 12.50
N ILE A 72 -12.60 1.01 11.29
CA ILE A 72 -12.01 1.76 10.17
C ILE A 72 -12.99 2.70 9.45
N ALA A 73 -14.29 2.50 9.64
CA ALA A 73 -15.35 3.35 9.11
C ALA A 73 -16.59 3.31 10.01
N VAL A 74 -17.26 4.44 10.18
CA VAL A 74 -18.57 4.54 10.86
C VAL A 74 -19.57 5.12 9.86
N LYS A 75 -20.60 4.36 9.53
CA LYS A 75 -21.74 4.81 8.71
C LYS A 75 -23.00 4.71 9.55
N ALA A 76 -23.77 5.81 9.59
CA ALA A 76 -25.02 5.86 10.34
C ALA A 76 -26.16 5.27 9.51
N PHE A 77 -27.03 4.51 10.18
CA PHE A 77 -28.23 3.88 9.64
C PHE A 77 -29.38 4.07 10.64
N LYS A 78 -30.63 4.08 10.16
CA LYS A 78 -31.82 4.14 11.01
C LYS A 78 -32.21 2.73 11.47
N ALA A 79 -32.93 2.65 12.58
CA ALA A 79 -33.45 1.38 13.07
C ALA A 79 -34.42 0.78 12.03
N GLY A 80 -34.14 -0.45 11.59
CA GLY A 80 -34.90 -1.11 10.50
C GLY A 80 -34.34 -0.92 9.09
N ASP A 81 -33.31 -0.09 8.88
CA ASP A 81 -32.61 -0.02 7.58
C ASP A 81 -31.91 -1.38 7.28
N PRO A 82 -31.89 -1.83 6.02
CA PRO A 82 -31.13 -3.01 5.61
C PRO A 82 -29.63 -2.68 5.56
N LEU A 83 -28.85 -3.36 6.39
CA LEU A 83 -27.39 -3.29 6.38
C LEU A 83 -26.83 -4.21 5.30
N VAL A 84 -26.86 -3.70 4.07
CA VAL A 84 -26.03 -4.22 2.99
C VAL A 84 -24.58 -3.81 3.29
N LEU A 85 -23.89 -4.63 4.09
CA LEU A 85 -22.43 -4.71 4.04
C LEU A 85 -22.08 -5.31 2.68
N ASP A 86 -21.88 -4.45 1.69
CA ASP A 86 -21.38 -4.87 0.39
C ASP A 86 -19.87 -5.13 0.50
N PRO A 87 -19.40 -6.40 0.39
CA PRO A 87 -17.97 -6.69 0.39
C PRO A 87 -17.29 -6.14 -0.87
N ALA A 88 -18.02 -5.93 -1.98
CA ALA A 88 -17.45 -5.38 -3.20
C ALA A 88 -16.91 -3.97 -2.95
N LEU A 89 -17.67 -3.08 -2.32
CA LEU A 89 -17.27 -1.70 -2.00
C LEU A 89 -15.94 -1.56 -1.22
N ALA A 90 -15.63 -2.48 -0.29
CA ALA A 90 -14.34 -2.49 0.42
C ALA A 90 -13.22 -3.17 -0.40
N SER A 91 -13.57 -4.18 -1.20
CA SER A 91 -12.61 -4.89 -2.06
C SER A 91 -12.19 -4.09 -3.30
N ALA A 92 -13.06 -3.24 -3.86
CA ALA A 92 -12.78 -2.52 -5.12
C ALA A 92 -11.58 -1.58 -5.00
N ALA A 93 -11.51 -0.78 -3.93
CA ALA A 93 -10.36 0.10 -3.67
C ALA A 93 -9.06 -0.68 -3.38
N THR A 94 -9.14 -1.94 -2.96
CA THR A 94 -7.96 -2.77 -2.65
C THR A 94 -7.54 -3.69 -3.79
N HIS A 95 -8.45 -4.08 -4.70
CA HIS A 95 -8.16 -4.83 -5.93
C HIS A 95 -7.78 -3.93 -7.11
N GLY A 96 -8.26 -2.69 -7.12
CA GLY A 96 -7.97 -1.70 -8.16
C GLY A 96 -9.12 -1.51 -9.14
N ILE A 97 -8.83 -0.88 -10.27
CA ILE A 97 -9.83 -0.53 -11.28
C ILE A 97 -10.00 -1.72 -12.21
N THR A 98 -11.25 -2.14 -12.46
CA THR A 98 -11.63 -3.11 -13.48
C THR A 98 -12.55 -2.47 -14.53
N ARG A 99 -12.90 -3.20 -15.58
CA ARG A 99 -13.69 -2.68 -16.71
C ARG A 99 -15.21 -2.70 -16.48
N ASP A 100 -15.70 -3.50 -15.53
CA ASP A 100 -17.14 -3.78 -15.37
C ASP A 100 -17.64 -3.74 -13.92
N GLY A 101 -16.81 -3.35 -12.95
CA GLY A 101 -17.15 -3.34 -11.53
C GLY A 101 -17.06 -4.71 -10.85
N SER A 102 -16.68 -5.78 -11.58
CA SER A 102 -16.42 -7.07 -10.94
C SER A 102 -15.09 -7.02 -10.18
N VAL A 103 -15.13 -7.53 -8.94
CA VAL A 103 -13.98 -7.69 -8.05
C VAL A 103 -13.98 -9.13 -7.54
N PRO A 104 -12.90 -9.90 -7.73
CA PRO A 104 -12.78 -11.25 -7.18
C PRO A 104 -12.79 -11.26 -5.64
N ALA A 105 -13.09 -12.41 -5.05
CA ALA A 105 -12.87 -12.60 -3.62
C ALA A 105 -11.37 -12.44 -3.29
N PRO A 106 -10.97 -11.68 -2.25
CA PRO A 106 -9.55 -11.42 -1.93
C PRO A 106 -8.68 -12.64 -1.59
N ALA A 107 -9.23 -13.85 -1.58
CA ALA A 107 -8.50 -15.12 -1.45
C ALA A 107 -8.19 -15.78 -2.81
N ALA A 108 -8.88 -15.37 -3.88
CA ALA A 108 -8.64 -15.82 -5.26
C ALA A 108 -7.72 -14.84 -6.01
N ASP A 109 -7.93 -13.54 -5.84
CA ASP A 109 -7.08 -12.49 -6.41
C ASP A 109 -7.12 -11.23 -5.53
N THR A 110 -5.97 -10.59 -5.33
CA THR A 110 -5.83 -9.31 -4.61
C THR A 110 -5.63 -8.12 -5.55
N GLY A 111 -5.49 -8.33 -6.86
CA GLY A 111 -5.21 -7.29 -7.84
C GLY A 111 -3.79 -6.73 -7.77
N THR A 112 -2.92 -7.34 -6.97
CA THR A 112 -1.53 -6.91 -6.70
C THR A 112 -0.49 -7.82 -7.36
N ALA A 113 -0.85 -8.50 -8.45
CA ALA A 113 0.09 -9.28 -9.26
C ALA A 113 0.99 -8.35 -10.10
N SER A 114 2.06 -8.88 -10.69
CA SER A 114 2.94 -8.13 -11.62
C SER A 114 2.31 -7.90 -13.00
N SER A 115 1.18 -8.53 -13.29
CA SER A 115 0.40 -8.38 -14.52
C SER A 115 -1.08 -8.19 -14.18
N LEU A 116 -1.78 -7.40 -15.00
CA LEU A 116 -3.21 -7.13 -14.82
C LEU A 116 -4.04 -8.39 -15.09
N ALA A 117 -5.00 -8.70 -14.22
CA ALA A 117 -5.99 -9.73 -14.49
C ALA A 117 -6.87 -9.33 -15.69
N GLY A 118 -7.49 -10.29 -16.40
CA GLY A 118 -8.13 -10.05 -17.71
C GLY A 118 -9.30 -9.04 -17.79
N LYS A 119 -9.78 -8.49 -16.66
CA LYS A 119 -10.74 -7.38 -16.60
C LYS A 119 -10.17 -6.12 -15.93
N GLN A 120 -8.95 -6.18 -15.40
CA GLN A 120 -8.32 -5.15 -14.59
C GLN A 120 -7.69 -4.09 -15.52
N LEU A 121 -7.90 -2.82 -15.18
CA LEU A 121 -7.36 -1.64 -15.86
C LEU A 121 -6.20 -1.04 -15.06
N TRP A 122 -6.26 -1.13 -13.73
CA TRP A 122 -5.19 -0.71 -12.83
C TRP A 122 -5.09 -1.58 -11.57
N PHE A 123 -3.88 -1.68 -11.05
CA PHE A 123 -3.53 -2.53 -9.91
C PHE A 123 -4.16 -2.10 -8.59
N GLY A 124 -4.25 -3.07 -7.68
CA GLY A 124 -4.71 -2.88 -6.30
C GLY A 124 -3.61 -2.39 -5.34
N MET A 125 -4.04 -1.97 -4.15
CA MET A 125 -3.14 -1.61 -3.05
C MET A 125 -2.56 -2.85 -2.37
N MET A 126 -1.28 -2.83 -2.03
CA MET A 126 -0.65 -3.93 -1.28
C MET A 126 -1.22 -4.02 0.14
N ARG A 127 -1.36 -5.26 0.64
CA ARG A 127 -1.92 -5.51 1.98
C ARG A 127 -1.06 -4.83 3.05
N GLY A 128 -1.71 -4.03 3.89
CA GLY A 128 -1.06 -3.24 4.94
C GLY A 128 -0.86 -1.77 4.58
N THR A 129 -1.05 -1.34 3.35
CA THR A 129 -1.04 0.09 2.95
C THR A 129 -2.10 0.90 3.72
N GLU A 130 -1.75 2.08 4.24
CA GLU A 130 -2.72 2.98 4.88
C GLU A 130 -3.64 3.66 3.83
N THR A 131 -4.96 3.57 3.99
CA THR A 131 -5.92 4.13 3.03
C THR A 131 -6.23 5.62 3.26
N GLY A 132 -5.63 6.25 4.27
CA GLY A 132 -5.98 7.61 4.71
C GLY A 132 -5.78 8.70 3.65
N ALA A 133 -4.80 8.54 2.75
CA ALA A 133 -4.53 9.50 1.69
C ALA A 133 -5.53 9.44 0.51
N LEU A 134 -6.29 8.34 0.38
CA LEU A 134 -7.29 8.13 -0.66
C LEU A 134 -8.73 8.25 -0.15
N ALA A 135 -8.99 7.79 1.09
CA ALA A 135 -10.33 7.67 1.67
C ALA A 135 -10.50 8.39 3.02
N GLY A 136 -9.52 9.22 3.42
CA GLY A 136 -9.61 10.07 4.61
C GLY A 136 -10.39 11.37 4.37
N ALA A 137 -10.39 12.25 5.36
CA ALA A 137 -11.10 13.54 5.31
C ALA A 137 -10.55 14.54 4.27
N THR A 138 -9.31 14.34 3.81
CA THR A 138 -8.61 15.17 2.82
C THR A 138 -7.92 14.27 1.79
N PRO A 139 -8.66 13.71 0.81
CA PRO A 139 -8.10 12.80 -0.19
C PRO A 139 -7.21 13.53 -1.21
N PHE A 140 -6.31 12.79 -1.84
CA PHE A 140 -5.34 13.29 -2.82
C PHE A 140 -6.00 13.81 -4.12
N SER A 141 -5.99 15.14 -4.30
CA SER A 141 -6.80 15.84 -5.32
C SER A 141 -6.41 15.57 -6.77
N ILE A 142 -5.13 15.29 -7.06
CA ILE A 142 -4.60 15.14 -8.42
C ILE A 142 -5.33 14.01 -9.18
N SER A 143 -5.80 12.99 -8.48
CA SER A 143 -6.65 11.93 -9.04
C SER A 143 -7.96 12.49 -9.66
N THR A 144 -8.60 13.44 -8.98
CA THR A 144 -9.86 14.07 -9.43
C THR A 144 -9.61 15.07 -10.57
N ASP A 145 -8.47 15.74 -10.55
CA ASP A 145 -8.05 16.67 -11.60
C ASP A 145 -7.72 15.90 -12.90
N MET A 146 -7.08 14.72 -12.80
CA MET A 146 -6.82 13.85 -13.94
C MET A 146 -8.12 13.31 -14.57
N VAL A 147 -9.06 12.78 -13.77
CA VAL A 147 -10.36 12.30 -14.29
C VAL A 147 -11.15 13.42 -14.99
N ALA A 148 -11.01 14.67 -14.54
CA ALA A 148 -11.61 15.83 -15.20
C ALA A 148 -10.96 16.17 -16.56
N LEU A 149 -9.63 16.01 -16.69
CA LEU A 149 -8.91 16.13 -17.95
C LEU A 149 -9.27 15.00 -18.92
N GLU A 150 -9.32 13.75 -18.42
CA GLU A 150 -9.69 12.56 -19.19
C GLU A 150 -11.11 12.65 -19.73
N LEU A 151 -12.09 12.93 -18.88
CA LEU A 151 -13.50 13.09 -19.27
C LEU A 151 -13.81 14.42 -19.98
N GLN A 152 -12.81 15.30 -20.15
CA GLN A 152 -12.91 16.65 -20.73
C GLN A 152 -14.01 17.53 -20.11
N ASP A 153 -14.27 17.33 -18.83
CA ASP A 153 -15.31 18.03 -18.07
C ASP A 153 -14.70 18.50 -16.73
N PRO A 154 -14.38 19.80 -16.60
CA PRO A 154 -13.69 20.32 -15.43
C PRO A 154 -14.52 20.16 -14.15
N THR A 155 -15.84 19.97 -14.23
CA THR A 155 -16.69 19.86 -13.03
C THR A 155 -16.39 18.61 -12.19
N TYR A 156 -15.76 17.57 -12.79
CA TYR A 156 -15.24 16.41 -12.06
C TYR A 156 -14.09 16.73 -11.11
N ALA A 157 -13.34 17.81 -11.33
CA ALA A 157 -12.21 18.17 -10.47
C ALA A 157 -12.66 18.72 -9.10
N GLY A 158 -11.69 18.84 -8.18
CA GLY A 158 -11.92 19.47 -6.87
C GLY A 158 -12.28 20.96 -6.99
N ALA A 159 -13.00 21.52 -6.01
CA ALA A 159 -13.50 22.91 -6.05
C ALA A 159 -12.43 24.02 -6.22
N ASN A 160 -11.14 23.71 -6.06
CA ASN A 160 -10.02 24.63 -6.27
C ASN A 160 -9.47 24.60 -7.72
N PHE A 161 -9.95 23.68 -8.56
CA PHE A 161 -9.50 23.54 -9.95
C PHE A 161 -10.10 24.66 -10.83
N ILE A 162 -9.24 25.38 -11.53
CA ILE A 162 -9.61 26.52 -12.38
C ILE A 162 -9.26 26.17 -13.84
N ASN A 163 -10.24 26.25 -14.74
CA ASN A 163 -10.04 26.01 -16.17
C ASN A 163 -10.87 27.00 -17.01
N ALA A 164 -10.39 27.32 -18.21
CA ALA A 164 -11.03 28.29 -19.11
C ALA A 164 -12.48 27.93 -19.52
N SER A 165 -12.84 26.65 -19.46
CA SER A 165 -14.19 26.15 -19.79
C SER A 165 -15.13 26.05 -18.57
N GLY A 166 -14.62 26.25 -17.35
CA GLY A 166 -15.36 26.08 -16.10
C GLY A 166 -14.46 25.61 -14.96
N ASN A 167 -14.90 25.80 -13.72
CA ASN A 167 -14.15 25.38 -12.52
C ASN A 167 -14.62 24.01 -11.99
N GLY A 168 -13.81 23.40 -11.14
CA GLY A 168 -14.15 22.16 -10.44
C GLY A 168 -15.38 22.29 -9.53
N ALA A 169 -16.19 21.23 -9.47
CA ALA A 169 -17.44 21.19 -8.73
C ALA A 169 -17.58 19.95 -7.83
N ASN A 170 -16.49 19.19 -7.64
CA ASN A 170 -16.47 17.90 -6.92
C ASN A 170 -17.37 16.81 -7.52
N LYS A 171 -17.70 16.86 -8.81
CA LYS A 171 -18.52 15.83 -9.48
C LYS A 171 -17.86 14.44 -9.48
N TRP A 172 -16.57 14.33 -9.15
CA TRP A 172 -15.93 13.05 -8.80
C TRP A 172 -16.68 12.26 -7.72
N GLN A 173 -17.38 12.93 -6.80
CA GLN A 173 -18.14 12.31 -5.72
C GLN A 173 -19.38 11.54 -6.20
N SER A 174 -19.79 11.70 -7.47
CA SER A 174 -20.90 10.99 -8.10
C SER A 174 -20.49 10.13 -9.31
N LEU A 175 -19.18 9.87 -9.49
CA LEU A 175 -18.69 8.91 -10.49
C LEU A 175 -19.26 7.51 -10.25
N ALA A 176 -19.93 6.95 -11.26
CA ALA A 176 -20.18 5.52 -11.32
C ALA A 176 -18.90 4.77 -11.75
N TYR A 177 -18.82 3.48 -11.44
CA TYR A 177 -17.65 2.67 -11.82
C TYR A 177 -17.41 2.63 -13.35
N ALA A 178 -18.50 2.65 -14.13
CA ALA A 178 -18.44 2.77 -15.59
C ALA A 178 -17.94 4.14 -16.08
N ASP A 179 -18.06 5.20 -15.28
CA ASP A 179 -17.46 6.51 -15.60
C ASP A 179 -15.95 6.48 -15.41
N LEU A 180 -15.45 5.77 -14.39
CA LEU A 180 -14.02 5.59 -14.15
C LEU A 180 -13.36 4.71 -15.22
N ALA A 181 -14.02 3.62 -15.64
CA ALA A 181 -13.55 2.82 -16.76
C ALA A 181 -13.55 3.61 -18.09
N ARG A 182 -14.54 4.49 -18.30
CA ARG A 182 -14.56 5.41 -19.44
C ARG A 182 -13.47 6.48 -19.37
N ALA A 183 -13.17 7.01 -18.18
CA ALA A 183 -12.09 7.97 -17.98
C ALA A 183 -10.73 7.35 -18.36
N TYR A 184 -10.46 6.13 -17.91
CA TYR A 184 -9.29 5.35 -18.32
C TYR A 184 -9.18 5.18 -19.84
N ASP A 185 -10.23 4.67 -20.50
CA ASP A 185 -10.22 4.48 -21.96
C ASP A 185 -9.99 5.81 -22.71
N GLN A 186 -10.62 6.88 -22.24
CA GLN A 186 -10.48 8.21 -22.82
C GLN A 186 -9.06 8.77 -22.58
N GLY A 187 -8.47 8.58 -21.40
CA GLY A 187 -7.10 8.96 -21.06
C GLY A 187 -6.05 8.23 -21.91
N ILE A 188 -6.29 6.96 -22.27
CA ILE A 188 -5.50 6.23 -23.26
C ILE A 188 -5.65 6.88 -24.65
N SER A 189 -6.87 7.22 -25.08
CA SER A 189 -7.10 7.86 -26.39
C SER A 189 -6.47 9.26 -26.50
N LEU A 190 -6.34 9.98 -25.38
CA LEU A 190 -5.85 11.35 -25.32
C LEU A 190 -4.33 11.46 -25.10
N GLN A 191 -3.58 10.36 -25.05
CA GLN A 191 -2.12 10.40 -24.81
C GLN A 191 -1.38 11.35 -25.76
N ALA A 192 -1.68 11.35 -27.05
CA ALA A 192 -1.06 12.26 -28.00
C ALA A 192 -1.36 13.75 -27.69
N SER A 193 -2.53 14.06 -27.14
CA SER A 193 -2.90 15.41 -26.67
C SER A 193 -2.27 15.78 -25.33
N PHE A 194 -1.94 14.79 -24.49
CA PHE A 194 -1.25 14.95 -23.21
C PHE A 194 0.27 14.75 -23.28
N GLY A 195 0.86 14.71 -24.49
CA GLY A 195 2.32 14.55 -24.67
C GLY A 195 2.86 13.16 -24.28
N ASN A 196 2.00 12.14 -24.28
CA ASN A 196 2.26 10.75 -23.85
C ASN A 196 2.64 10.62 -22.36
N ILE A 197 1.97 11.40 -21.50
CA ILE A 197 2.22 11.51 -20.06
C ILE A 197 2.24 10.16 -19.30
N ASN A 198 1.61 9.10 -19.81
CA ASN A 198 1.69 7.76 -19.20
C ASN A 198 3.12 7.23 -19.09
N THR A 199 4.06 7.70 -19.93
CA THR A 199 5.51 7.44 -19.83
C THR A 199 5.85 5.94 -19.72
N ASP A 200 5.17 5.10 -20.51
CA ASP A 200 5.13 3.64 -20.30
C ASP A 200 5.83 2.78 -21.38
N ASP A 201 6.59 3.42 -22.28
CA ASP A 201 7.33 2.75 -23.37
C ASP A 201 8.43 1.82 -22.81
N PRO A 202 8.38 0.50 -23.07
CA PRO A 202 9.37 -0.44 -22.58
C PRO A 202 10.70 -0.44 -23.37
N ASP A 203 10.82 0.30 -24.48
CA ASP A 203 12.05 0.34 -25.30
C ASP A 203 13.10 1.34 -24.75
N LEU A 204 13.74 0.97 -23.65
CA LEU A 204 14.80 1.75 -23.03
C LEU A 204 16.15 1.69 -23.79
N SER A 205 16.17 1.31 -25.07
CA SER A 205 17.40 1.21 -25.86
C SER A 205 18.13 2.56 -26.02
N GLY A 206 17.42 3.69 -25.85
CA GLY A 206 18.03 5.02 -25.76
C GLY A 206 18.97 5.17 -24.56
N LEU A 207 18.56 4.69 -23.38
CA LEU A 207 19.38 4.71 -22.16
C LEU A 207 20.61 3.79 -22.30
N VAL A 208 20.41 2.61 -22.89
CA VAL A 208 21.50 1.66 -23.18
C VAL A 208 22.55 2.29 -24.12
N ARG A 209 22.12 2.96 -25.21
CA ARG A 209 23.02 3.67 -26.12
C ARG A 209 23.75 4.84 -25.45
N ALA A 210 23.14 5.49 -24.47
CA ALA A 210 23.76 6.56 -23.68
C ALA A 210 24.68 6.04 -22.56
N GLY A 211 24.75 4.72 -22.32
CA GLY A 211 25.47 4.12 -21.19
C GLY A 211 24.85 4.40 -19.81
N ALA A 212 23.66 5.00 -19.77
CA ALA A 212 23.02 5.51 -18.56
C ALA A 212 22.70 4.41 -17.55
N LYS A 213 22.59 4.79 -16.27
CA LYS A 213 22.19 3.94 -15.15
C LYS A 213 20.95 4.50 -14.46
N VAL A 214 20.04 3.61 -14.08
CA VAL A 214 18.76 3.90 -13.42
C VAL A 214 18.67 3.09 -12.14
N LEU A 215 18.48 3.78 -11.02
CA LEU A 215 18.14 3.17 -9.74
C LEU A 215 16.66 3.47 -9.47
N HIS A 216 15.81 2.54 -9.90
CA HIS A 216 14.36 2.59 -9.73
C HIS A 216 14.03 2.08 -8.32
N TYR A 217 13.16 2.77 -7.59
CA TYR A 217 12.68 2.30 -6.29
C TYR A 217 11.19 2.59 -6.10
N HIS A 218 10.50 1.78 -5.29
CA HIS A 218 9.08 1.98 -4.96
C HIS A 218 8.78 1.49 -3.53
N GLY A 219 7.86 2.17 -2.84
CA GLY A 219 7.39 1.77 -1.53
C GLY A 219 6.36 0.64 -1.61
N LEU A 220 6.57 -0.46 -0.88
CA LEU A 220 5.61 -1.58 -0.82
C LEU A 220 4.35 -1.24 -0.01
N ALA A 221 4.28 -0.05 0.61
CA ALA A 221 3.10 0.50 1.27
C ALA A 221 2.79 1.92 0.76
N ASP A 222 3.13 2.24 -0.50
CA ASP A 222 2.76 3.50 -1.15
C ASP A 222 1.23 3.63 -1.25
N GLN A 223 0.71 4.70 -0.66
CA GLN A 223 -0.73 4.96 -0.51
C GLN A 223 -1.36 5.66 -1.71
N LEU A 224 -0.57 6.10 -2.70
CA LEU A 224 -1.03 6.93 -3.82
C LEU A 224 -0.73 6.31 -5.19
N ILE A 225 0.40 5.62 -5.33
CA ILE A 225 0.78 4.88 -6.54
C ILE A 225 1.02 3.43 -6.16
N THR A 226 0.40 2.50 -6.89
CA THR A 226 0.48 1.08 -6.55
C THR A 226 1.81 0.47 -7.05
N PRO A 227 2.67 -0.10 -6.19
CA PRO A 227 4.01 -0.61 -6.56
C PRO A 227 3.97 -1.69 -7.65
N SER A 228 2.88 -2.46 -7.73
CA SER A 228 2.60 -3.43 -8.79
C SER A 228 2.73 -2.84 -10.20
N GLY A 229 2.42 -1.55 -10.39
CA GLY A 229 2.61 -0.85 -11.67
C GLY A 229 4.08 -0.64 -12.05
N SER A 230 4.95 -0.36 -11.08
CA SER A 230 6.41 -0.32 -11.32
C SER A 230 6.99 -1.70 -11.60
N ILE A 231 6.49 -2.75 -10.93
CA ILE A 231 6.88 -4.14 -11.20
C ILE A 231 6.44 -4.54 -12.62
N ASN A 232 5.20 -4.24 -13.01
CA ASN A 232 4.70 -4.50 -14.35
C ASN A 232 5.52 -3.80 -15.44
N TYR A 233 5.81 -2.51 -15.26
CA TYR A 233 6.64 -1.77 -16.20
C TYR A 233 8.04 -2.38 -16.32
N TYR A 234 8.69 -2.73 -15.20
CA TYR A 234 10.00 -3.41 -15.20
C TYR A 234 9.95 -4.77 -15.92
N GLU A 235 8.86 -5.54 -15.76
CA GLU A 235 8.65 -6.80 -16.50
C GLU A 235 8.39 -6.57 -18.00
N ARG A 236 7.71 -5.50 -18.39
CA ARG A 236 7.54 -5.12 -19.81
C ARG A 236 8.86 -4.68 -20.44
N VAL A 237 9.66 -3.86 -19.74
CA VAL A 237 11.03 -3.52 -20.15
C VAL A 237 11.87 -4.79 -20.27
N ALA A 238 11.83 -5.69 -19.28
CA ALA A 238 12.54 -6.97 -19.35
C ALA A 238 12.10 -7.84 -20.54
N SER A 239 10.81 -7.93 -20.83
CA SER A 239 10.28 -8.64 -22.00
C SER A 239 10.77 -8.04 -23.32
N ARG A 240 10.84 -6.71 -23.42
CA ARG A 240 11.32 -5.96 -24.60
C ARG A 240 12.85 -6.01 -24.79
N MET A 241 13.61 -5.97 -23.70
CA MET A 241 15.05 -5.66 -23.68
C MET A 241 15.97 -6.88 -23.44
N GLY A 242 15.47 -8.10 -23.66
CA GLY A 242 16.30 -9.32 -23.60
C GLY A 242 16.35 -10.02 -22.23
N GLY A 243 15.36 -9.76 -21.37
CA GLY A 243 15.19 -10.40 -20.07
C GLY A 243 15.75 -9.60 -18.89
N VAL A 244 15.35 -9.98 -17.68
CA VAL A 244 15.69 -9.29 -16.43
C VAL A 244 17.21 -9.11 -16.26
N ALA A 245 18.00 -10.13 -16.55
CA ALA A 245 19.46 -10.08 -16.42
C ALA A 245 20.14 -9.10 -17.40
N ALA A 246 19.50 -8.76 -18.52
CA ALA A 246 19.96 -7.73 -19.45
C ALA A 246 19.57 -6.33 -18.96
N VAL A 247 18.35 -6.17 -18.44
CA VAL A 247 17.87 -4.90 -17.85
C VAL A 247 18.70 -4.50 -16.64
N GLN A 248 19.02 -5.45 -15.74
CA GLN A 248 19.87 -5.23 -14.56
C GLN A 248 21.31 -4.73 -14.87
N GLN A 249 21.72 -4.62 -16.13
CA GLN A 249 22.99 -3.97 -16.53
C GLN A 249 22.87 -2.43 -16.64
N PHE A 250 21.65 -1.89 -16.68
CA PHE A 250 21.39 -0.45 -16.76
C PHE A 250 20.25 0.05 -15.88
N ASP A 251 19.24 -0.76 -15.55
CA ASP A 251 18.12 -0.40 -14.68
C ASP A 251 17.88 -1.46 -13.60
N ARG A 252 17.84 -1.01 -12.33
CA ARG A 252 17.67 -1.87 -11.15
C ARG A 252 16.55 -1.34 -10.27
N LEU A 253 15.47 -2.10 -10.21
CA LEU A 253 14.33 -1.88 -9.33
C LEU A 253 14.60 -2.43 -7.91
N PHE A 254 14.41 -1.58 -6.91
CA PHE A 254 14.43 -1.92 -5.48
C PHE A 254 13.06 -1.67 -4.84
N LEU A 255 12.47 -2.70 -4.23
CA LEU A 255 11.19 -2.61 -3.55
C LEU A 255 11.42 -2.46 -2.04
N VAL A 256 10.84 -1.42 -1.44
CA VAL A 256 11.13 -1.02 -0.05
C VAL A 256 9.97 -1.41 0.88
N PRO A 257 10.14 -2.38 1.80
CA PRO A 257 9.11 -2.79 2.74
C PRO A 257 8.66 -1.64 3.66
N GLY A 258 7.35 -1.51 3.88
CA GLY A 258 6.77 -0.51 4.80
C GLY A 258 6.88 0.96 4.35
N MET A 259 7.69 1.28 3.33
CA MET A 259 7.80 2.65 2.83
C MET A 259 6.50 3.09 2.14
N GLY A 260 6.05 4.29 2.49
CA GLY A 260 4.91 4.96 1.87
C GLY A 260 5.29 5.76 0.61
N HIS A 261 4.39 6.66 0.21
CA HIS A 261 4.56 7.43 -1.01
C HIS A 261 5.80 8.30 -1.01
N CYS A 262 6.69 8.08 -1.98
CA CYS A 262 8.02 8.69 -2.14
C CYS A 262 9.02 8.50 -0.97
N SER A 263 8.60 8.41 0.29
CA SER A 263 9.43 8.29 1.50
C SER A 263 8.56 8.10 2.76
N GLY A 264 9.20 7.81 3.90
CA GLY A 264 8.50 7.65 5.18
C GLY A 264 7.76 6.31 5.26
N TYR A 265 7.07 6.08 6.37
CA TYR A 265 6.31 4.85 6.60
C TYR A 265 4.86 5.01 6.13
N GLY A 266 4.35 4.04 5.38
CA GLY A 266 2.98 4.05 4.82
C GLY A 266 2.12 2.85 5.17
N GLY A 267 2.58 2.00 6.10
CA GLY A 267 1.86 0.81 6.53
C GLY A 267 0.95 1.04 7.74
N VAL A 268 -0.17 0.36 7.83
CA VAL A 268 -0.92 0.18 9.08
C VAL A 268 -0.07 -0.73 9.99
N PRO A 269 0.20 -0.34 11.26
CA PRO A 269 0.91 -1.22 12.19
C PRO A 269 0.17 -2.55 12.38
N GLY A 270 0.80 -3.66 11.97
CA GLY A 270 0.24 -5.00 12.13
C GLY A 270 0.07 -5.39 13.60
N THR A 271 -1.01 -6.12 13.92
CA THR A 271 -1.28 -6.62 15.28
C THR A 271 -0.33 -7.76 15.70
N ALA A 272 0.29 -8.44 14.73
CA ALA A 272 1.35 -9.43 14.96
C ALA A 272 2.73 -8.81 14.71
N GLY A 273 3.43 -8.44 15.78
CA GLY A 273 4.80 -7.91 15.73
C GLY A 273 5.03 -6.71 16.65
N PRO A 274 6.24 -6.10 16.61
CA PRO A 274 6.50 -4.82 17.26
C PRO A 274 5.74 -3.68 16.56
N VAL A 275 5.47 -2.59 17.29
CA VAL A 275 4.82 -1.39 16.72
C VAL A 275 5.72 -0.76 15.65
N GLN A 276 5.23 -0.74 14.42
CA GLN A 276 5.90 -0.14 13.27
C GLN A 276 5.57 1.35 13.14
N SER A 277 6.55 2.13 12.69
CA SER A 277 6.49 3.57 12.53
C SER A 277 7.64 4.04 11.63
N ALA A 278 7.61 5.29 11.18
CA ALA A 278 8.75 5.91 10.47
C ALA A 278 10.04 5.98 11.31
N GLY A 279 9.97 5.81 12.63
CA GLY A 279 11.15 5.70 13.50
C GLY A 279 11.74 4.29 13.58
N THR A 280 10.88 3.26 13.52
CA THR A 280 11.23 1.85 13.85
C THR A 280 11.35 0.92 12.64
N VAL A 281 10.96 1.36 11.44
CA VAL A 281 11.11 0.61 10.19
C VAL A 281 12.37 1.07 9.44
N PRO A 282 13.21 0.16 8.91
CA PRO A 282 14.31 0.51 8.01
C PRO A 282 13.80 1.14 6.71
N LEU A 283 14.20 2.37 6.44
CA LEU A 283 13.74 3.18 5.31
C LEU A 283 14.94 3.92 4.67
N PRO A 284 14.87 4.31 3.39
CA PRO A 284 15.83 5.20 2.78
C PRO A 284 15.92 6.53 3.54
N ALA A 285 17.04 7.23 3.41
CA ALA A 285 17.23 8.52 4.05
C ALA A 285 16.19 9.54 3.54
N ALA A 286 15.81 10.51 4.37
CA ALA A 286 14.79 11.49 4.00
C ALA A 286 15.19 12.38 2.79
N ASP A 287 16.50 12.57 2.60
CA ASP A 287 17.14 13.20 1.44
C ASP A 287 17.47 12.20 0.30
N ARG A 288 17.32 10.89 0.54
CA ARG A 288 17.67 9.76 -0.34
C ARG A 288 19.17 9.70 -0.69
N GLN A 289 20.03 10.27 0.15
CA GLN A 289 21.47 10.29 -0.08
C GLN A 289 22.09 8.88 -0.11
N ASP A 290 21.47 7.91 0.55
CA ASP A 290 21.82 6.48 0.50
C ASP A 290 21.58 5.87 -0.90
N LEU A 291 20.42 6.13 -1.49
CA LEU A 291 20.10 5.69 -2.85
C LEU A 291 20.98 6.43 -3.88
N TYR A 292 21.13 7.75 -3.72
CA TYR A 292 21.95 8.56 -4.62
C TYR A 292 23.43 8.13 -4.60
N ALA A 293 24.01 7.86 -3.43
CA ALA A 293 25.39 7.35 -3.33
C ALA A 293 25.58 6.00 -4.03
N ASN A 294 24.59 5.10 -3.98
CA ASN A 294 24.62 3.82 -4.71
C ASN A 294 24.56 4.02 -6.24
N LEU A 295 23.81 5.01 -6.73
CA LEU A 295 23.80 5.36 -8.15
C LEU A 295 25.13 5.98 -8.60
N VAL A 296 25.71 6.88 -7.80
CA VAL A 296 27.04 7.48 -8.08
C VAL A 296 28.13 6.41 -8.12
N ASP A 297 28.19 5.50 -7.14
CA ASP A 297 29.22 4.46 -7.08
C ASP A 297 29.07 3.41 -8.22
N TRP A 298 27.85 3.25 -8.77
CA TRP A 298 27.61 2.47 -9.98
C TRP A 298 28.07 3.21 -11.26
N VAL A 299 27.76 4.50 -11.39
CA VAL A 299 28.10 5.30 -12.58
C VAL A 299 29.61 5.57 -12.67
N GLU A 300 30.24 5.98 -11.57
CA GLU A 300 31.63 6.44 -11.55
C GLU A 300 32.63 5.30 -11.32
N ASN A 301 32.29 4.34 -10.46
CA ASN A 301 33.20 3.24 -10.05
C ASN A 301 32.75 1.86 -10.54
N GLY A 302 31.66 1.76 -11.32
CA GLY A 302 31.15 0.51 -11.89
C GLY A 302 30.50 -0.46 -10.89
N LYS A 303 30.37 -0.09 -9.61
CA LYS A 303 29.89 -0.98 -8.55
C LYS A 303 28.35 -1.00 -8.51
N ALA A 304 27.78 -1.83 -9.37
CA ALA A 304 26.33 -1.94 -9.50
C ALA A 304 25.68 -2.58 -8.25
N PRO A 305 24.79 -1.88 -7.51
CA PRO A 305 24.24 -2.39 -6.25
C PRO A 305 23.33 -3.60 -6.50
N THR A 306 23.56 -4.71 -5.80
CA THR A 306 22.66 -5.89 -5.80
C THR A 306 21.69 -5.89 -4.61
N SER A 307 22.04 -5.14 -3.57
CA SER A 307 21.25 -4.91 -2.36
C SER A 307 21.71 -3.62 -1.70
N ILE A 308 20.81 -2.87 -1.08
CA ILE A 308 21.13 -1.64 -0.34
C ILE A 308 20.76 -1.87 1.14
N HIS A 309 21.68 -1.56 2.05
CA HIS A 309 21.46 -1.69 3.50
C HIS A 309 20.69 -0.48 4.02
N LEU A 310 19.51 -0.71 4.62
CA LEU A 310 18.72 0.31 5.29
C LEU A 310 18.75 0.11 6.81
N SER A 311 18.65 1.21 7.55
CA SER A 311 18.50 1.25 9.01
C SER A 311 17.27 2.06 9.40
N SER A 312 16.64 1.72 10.52
CA SER A 312 15.57 2.54 11.11
C SER A 312 16.14 3.83 11.68
N ALA A 313 15.35 4.91 11.70
CA ALA A 313 15.82 6.22 12.18
C ALA A 313 16.17 6.23 13.68
N ASP A 314 15.63 5.29 14.47
CA ASP A 314 16.00 5.06 15.87
C ASP A 314 17.19 4.09 16.06
N GLY A 315 17.73 3.52 14.99
CA GLY A 315 18.81 2.52 15.01
C GLY A 315 18.41 1.16 15.62
N SER A 316 17.13 0.93 15.92
CA SER A 316 16.67 -0.31 16.56
C SER A 316 16.46 -1.49 15.62
N ALA A 317 16.53 -1.26 14.29
CA ALA A 317 16.51 -2.29 13.26
C ALA A 317 17.31 -1.90 12.00
N SER A 318 17.79 -2.90 11.26
CA SER A 318 18.32 -2.78 9.89
C SER A 318 17.87 -3.95 9.03
N GLN A 319 17.78 -3.74 7.71
CA GLN A 319 17.40 -4.76 6.73
C GLN A 319 17.98 -4.41 5.34
N PRO A 320 18.41 -5.38 4.52
CA PRO A 320 18.67 -5.11 3.10
C PRO A 320 17.35 -4.93 2.34
N ILE A 321 17.32 -3.95 1.42
CA ILE A 321 16.44 -4.02 0.25
C ILE A 321 17.19 -4.69 -0.89
N CYS A 322 16.51 -5.56 -1.62
CA CYS A 322 17.11 -6.42 -2.63
C CYS A 322 16.74 -5.96 -4.05
N MET A 323 17.61 -6.22 -5.02
CA MET A 323 17.34 -6.00 -6.43
C MET A 323 16.26 -6.98 -6.92
N TYR A 324 15.17 -6.44 -7.47
CA TYR A 324 14.06 -7.22 -8.04
C TYR A 324 14.58 -8.21 -9.11
N PRO A 325 14.13 -9.48 -9.14
CA PRO A 325 12.99 -10.07 -8.41
C PRO A 325 13.28 -10.60 -6.99
N THR A 326 14.53 -10.55 -6.52
CA THR A 326 14.89 -11.11 -5.21
C THR A 326 14.36 -10.25 -4.06
N LYS A 327 14.09 -10.88 -2.91
CA LYS A 327 13.59 -10.24 -1.68
C LYS A 327 14.44 -10.63 -0.48
N ALA A 328 14.43 -9.78 0.54
CA ALA A 328 15.10 -10.07 1.81
C ALA A 328 14.43 -11.26 2.51
N THR A 329 15.15 -12.36 2.64
CA THR A 329 14.73 -13.60 3.27
C THR A 329 15.61 -13.86 4.48
N TYR A 330 14.98 -13.90 5.67
CA TYR A 330 15.65 -14.16 6.95
C TYR A 330 16.28 -15.56 6.95
N THR A 331 17.53 -15.68 7.41
CA THR A 331 18.32 -16.92 7.35
C THR A 331 17.88 -18.00 8.35
N GLY A 332 16.94 -17.68 9.24
CA GLY A 332 16.46 -18.58 10.30
C GLY A 332 17.19 -18.43 11.64
N THR A 333 18.32 -17.72 11.67
CA THR A 333 19.17 -17.56 12.85
C THR A 333 19.57 -16.10 13.08
N GLY A 334 19.79 -15.72 14.35
CA GLY A 334 20.24 -14.37 14.72
C GLY A 334 19.09 -13.45 15.12
N SER A 335 19.25 -12.15 14.88
CA SER A 335 18.22 -11.14 15.17
C SER A 335 17.45 -10.78 13.90
N ILE A 336 16.12 -10.88 13.95
CA ILE A 336 15.23 -10.39 12.88
C ILE A 336 15.32 -8.88 12.64
N ARG A 337 16.02 -8.14 13.53
CA ARG A 337 16.25 -6.69 13.42
C ARG A 337 17.63 -6.32 12.85
N ASP A 338 18.40 -7.29 12.39
CA ASP A 338 19.76 -7.07 11.91
C ASP A 338 19.91 -7.60 10.48
N ALA A 339 20.27 -6.70 9.57
CA ALA A 339 20.45 -6.95 8.14
C ALA A 339 21.41 -8.12 7.83
N ALA A 340 22.39 -8.41 8.70
CA ALA A 340 23.32 -9.52 8.50
C ALA A 340 22.64 -10.90 8.57
N ASN A 341 21.44 -10.99 9.15
CA ASN A 341 20.64 -12.21 9.25
C ASN A 341 19.63 -12.36 8.10
N TYR A 342 19.82 -11.63 7.00
CA TYR A 342 19.00 -11.70 5.79
C TYR A 342 19.86 -11.98 4.56
N SER A 343 19.26 -12.62 3.56
CA SER A 343 19.86 -12.85 2.24
C SER A 343 18.84 -12.51 1.15
N CYS A 344 19.31 -12.04 -0.01
CA CYS A 344 18.43 -11.79 -1.15
C CYS A 344 18.18 -13.11 -1.91
N GLN A 345 16.91 -13.53 -2.00
CA GLN A 345 16.45 -14.76 -2.64
C GLN A 345 15.20 -14.48 -3.49
#